data_AF-A0A2D7GB34-F1
#
_entry.id   AF-A0A2D7GB34-F1
#
_cell.length_a   1.000
_cell.length_b   1.000
_cell.length_c   1.000
_cell.angle_alpha   90.00
_cell.angle_beta   90.00
_cell.angle_gamma   90.00
#
_symmetry.space_group_name_H-M   'P 1'
#
loop_
_entity.id
_entity.type
_entity.pdbx_description
1 polymer ?
#
loop_
_entity_poly.entity_id
_entity_poly.type
_entity_poly.pdbx_seq_one_letter_code
_entity_poly.pdbx_strand_id
1 'polypeptide(L)'
;MFPFFILWGSFHFYWVHRVLHWPPLYRISHARHDRNVNVGPWSVISMHPVDCLLFSTSFIIHFCSNPPPAHYVPWFHPIHPCSFFKFWI
;
A
#
# COMPACT_ATOMS: atom_id res chain seq x y z
N MET A 1 -12.78 2.87 -18.91
CA MET A 1 -11.91 2.06 -18.02
C MET A 1 -10.98 2.91 -17.16
N PHE A 2 -10.23 3.87 -17.72
CA PHE A 2 -9.29 4.72 -16.95
C PHE A 2 -9.85 5.44 -15.70
N PRO A 3 -11.04 6.09 -15.72
CA PRO A 3 -11.57 6.78 -14.54
C PRO A 3 -11.96 5.81 -13.41
N PHE A 4 -12.33 4.57 -13.74
CA PHE A 4 -12.66 3.56 -12.75
C PHE A 4 -11.45 3.20 -11.89
N PHE A 5 -10.28 3.02 -12.50
CA PHE A 5 -9.05 2.69 -11.76
C PHE A 5 -8.60 3.82 -10.82
N ILE A 6 -8.76 5.08 -11.23
CA ILE A 6 -8.46 6.23 -10.36
C ILE A 6 -9.42 6.27 -9.16
N LEU A 7 -10.73 6.13 -9.41
CA LEU A 7 -11.73 6.11 -8.34
C LEU A 7 -11.53 4.93 -7.39
N TRP A 8 -11.24 3.75 -7.94
CA TRP A 8 -10.93 2.57 -7.15
C TRP A 8 -9.67 2.76 -6.31
N GLY A 9 -8.59 3.30 -6.88
CA GLY A 9 -7.35 3.55 -6.14
C GLY A 9 -7.58 4.43 -4.92
N SER A 10 -8.32 5.54 -5.07
CA SER A 10 -8.67 6.42 -3.96
C SER A 10 -9.59 5.75 -2.94
N PHE A 11 -10.58 4.99 -3.41
CA PHE A 11 -11.51 4.25 -2.55
C PHE A 11 -10.76 3.20 -1.71
N HIS A 12 -9.98 2.34 -2.36
CA HIS A 12 -9.22 1.28 -1.71
C HIS A 12 -8.22 1.87 -0.72
N PHE A 13 -7.49 2.92 -1.11
CA PHE A 13 -6.57 3.62 -0.22
C PHE A 13 -7.27 4.12 1.05
N TYR A 14 -8.41 4.81 0.91
CA TYR A 14 -9.18 5.32 2.03
C TYR A 14 -9.62 4.22 3.00
N TRP A 15 -10.17 3.12 2.46
CA TRP A 15 -10.68 2.03 3.28
C TRP A 15 -9.57 1.25 3.98
N VAL A 16 -8.50 0.90 3.27
CA VAL A 16 -7.36 0.19 3.87
C VAL A 16 -6.67 1.06 4.92
N HIS A 17 -6.46 2.34 4.62
CA HIS A 17 -5.89 3.28 5.58
C HIS A 17 -6.75 3.36 6.85
N ARG A 18 -8.08 3.46 6.71
CA ARG A 18 -9.00 3.45 7.86
C ARG A 18 -8.89 2.17 8.69
N VAL A 19 -8.74 1.01 8.04
CA VAL A 19 -8.53 -0.27 8.74
C VAL A 19 -7.20 -0.28 9.49
N LEU A 20 -6.14 0.30 8.93
CA LEU A 20 -4.85 0.42 9.61
C LEU A 20 -4.89 1.31 10.85
N HIS A 21 -5.80 2.28 10.88
CA HIS A 21 -6.08 3.11 12.07
C HIS A 21 -6.96 2.42 13.13
N TRP A 22 -7.39 1.18 12.89
CA TRP A 22 -8.07 0.39 13.91
C TRP A 22 -7.07 0.02 15.04
N PRO A 23 -7.44 0.11 16.35
CA PRO A 23 -6.49 0.04 17.46
C PRO A 23 -5.47 -1.12 17.45
N PRO A 24 -5.81 -2.37 17.08
CA PRO A 24 -4.81 -3.43 17.04
C PRO A 24 -3.79 -3.21 15.92
N LEU A 25 -4.23 -2.91 14.69
CA LEU A 25 -3.33 -2.70 13.55
C LEU A 25 -2.51 -1.42 13.71
N TYR A 26 -3.13 -0.37 14.24
CA TYR A 26 -2.48 0.90 14.53
C TYR A 26 -1.29 0.69 15.46
N ARG A 27 -1.49 -0.02 16.57
CA ARG A 27 -0.44 -0.27 17.56
C ARG A 27 0.65 -1.22 17.06
N ILE A 28 0.29 -2.20 16.23
CA ILE A 28 1.23 -3.21 15.74
C ILE A 28 2.16 -2.64 14.67
N SER A 29 1.63 -1.84 13.75
CA SER A 29 2.37 -1.43 12.55
C SER A 29 2.21 0.04 12.18
N HIS A 30 0.98 0.55 12.16
CA HIS A 30 0.70 1.83 11.51
C HIS A 30 1.18 3.07 12.29
N ALA A 31 1.19 3.01 13.62
CA ALA A 31 1.68 4.10 14.47
C ALA A 31 3.15 4.48 14.17
N ARG A 32 3.95 3.54 13.63
CA ARG A 32 5.33 3.83 13.21
C ARG A 32 5.38 4.68 11.95
N HIS A 33 4.44 4.49 11.04
CA HIS A 33 4.33 5.30 9.84
C HIS A 33 3.92 6.73 10.20
N ASP A 34 2.92 6.91 11.06
CA ASP A 34 2.39 8.24 11.42
C ASP A 34 3.35 9.07 12.29
N ARG A 35 4.22 8.43 13.07
CA ARG A 35 5.24 9.12 13.88
C ARG A 35 6.49 9.52 13.08
N ASN A 36 6.53 9.26 11.77
CA ASN A 36 7.70 9.55 10.95
C ASN A 36 7.86 11.07 10.73
N VAL A 37 9.00 11.62 11.17
CA VAL A 37 9.35 13.05 11.00
C VAL A 37 10.26 13.32 9.79
N ASN A 38 10.66 12.27 9.05
CA ASN A 38 11.53 12.40 7.89
C ASN A 38 10.76 13.03 6.71
N VAL A 39 11.31 14.10 6.13
CA VAL A 39 10.73 14.83 4.98
C VAL A 39 11.28 14.35 3.62
N GLY A 40 12.06 13.26 3.62
CA GLY A 40 12.65 12.70 2.40
C GLY A 40 11.58 12.15 1.43
N PRO A 41 11.90 12.03 0.13
CA PRO A 41 10.93 11.64 -0.90
C PRO A 41 10.33 10.25 -0.71
N TRP A 42 10.96 9.41 0.12
CA TRP A 42 10.53 8.04 0.41
C TRP A 42 9.73 7.92 1.72
N SER A 43 9.58 9.01 2.50
CA SER A 43 8.95 8.96 3.82
C SER A 43 7.47 8.60 3.76
N VAL A 44 6.76 9.09 2.75
CA VAL A 44 5.35 8.79 2.46
C VAL A 44 5.10 7.32 2.12
N ILE A 45 6.12 6.60 1.65
CA ILE A 45 6.00 5.20 1.23
C ILE A 45 6.80 4.23 2.14
N SER A 46 7.38 4.75 3.21
CA SER A 46 8.04 3.96 4.23
C SER A 46 7.01 3.44 5.23
N MET A 47 6.56 2.21 5.03
CA MET A 47 5.51 1.57 5.82
C MET A 47 5.97 0.22 6.37
N HIS A 48 5.29 -0.27 7.40
CA HIS A 48 5.53 -1.61 7.91
C HIS A 48 5.12 -2.66 6.85
N PRO A 49 5.78 -3.84 6.80
CA PRO A 49 5.42 -4.90 5.85
C PRO A 49 3.94 -5.31 5.89
N VAL A 50 3.32 -5.26 7.07
CA VAL A 50 1.89 -5.52 7.27
C VAL A 50 1.02 -4.47 6.57
N ASP A 51 1.36 -3.19 6.72
CA ASP A 51 0.64 -2.09 6.06
C ASP A 51 0.76 -2.22 4.55
N CYS A 52 1.98 -2.54 4.08
CA CYS A 52 2.28 -2.81 2.67
C CYS A 52 1.48 -3.98 2.09
N LEU A 53 1.36 -5.09 2.82
CA LEU A 53 0.55 -6.24 2.41
C LEU A 53 -0.92 -5.85 2.28
N LEU A 54 -1.44 -5.07 3.23
CA LEU A 54 -2.82 -4.59 3.19
C LEU A 54 -3.06 -3.64 2.01
N PHE A 55 -2.14 -2.72 1.71
CA PHE A 55 -2.24 -1.87 0.51
C PHE A 55 -2.10 -2.65 -0.80
N SER A 56 -1.35 -3.75 -0.80
CA SER A 56 -1.22 -4.64 -1.96
C SER A 56 -2.49 -5.43 -2.28
N THR A 57 -3.50 -5.46 -1.40
CA THR A 57 -4.76 -6.18 -1.66
C THR A 57 -5.54 -5.66 -2.87
N SER A 58 -5.39 -4.37 -3.23
CA SER A 58 -5.98 -3.82 -4.46
C SER A 58 -5.50 -4.59 -5.69
N PHE A 59 -4.22 -4.96 -5.72
CA PHE A 59 -3.65 -5.76 -6.80
C PHE A 59 -4.30 -7.15 -6.86
N ILE A 60 -4.43 -7.83 -5.72
CA ILE A 60 -5.05 -9.16 -5.65
C ILE A 60 -6.49 -9.11 -6.18
N ILE A 61 -7.26 -8.09 -5.81
CA ILE A 61 -8.66 -7.94 -6.25
C ILE A 61 -8.76 -7.76 -7.77
N HIS A 62 -7.88 -6.98 -8.39
CA HIS A 62 -7.89 -6.80 -9.84
C HIS A 62 -7.32 -8.01 -10.59
N PHE A 63 -6.28 -8.65 -10.04
CA PHE A 63 -5.67 -9.83 -10.64
C PHE A 63 -6.64 -11.02 -10.65
N CYS A 64 -7.41 -11.22 -9.57
CA CYS A 64 -8.43 -12.26 -9.51
C CYS A 64 -9.65 -11.97 -10.39
N SER A 65 -10.06 -10.70 -10.54
CA SER A 65 -11.23 -10.33 -11.34
C SER A 65 -10.94 -10.23 -12.83
N ASN A 66 -9.72 -9.88 -13.22
CA ASN A 66 -9.29 -9.80 -14.62
C ASN A 66 -7.79 -10.12 -14.72
N PRO A 67 -7.40 -11.41 -14.80
CA PRO A 67 -6.00 -11.79 -14.89
C PRO A 67 -5.39 -11.22 -16.17
N PRO A 68 -4.37 -10.35 -16.07
CA PRO A 68 -3.72 -9.82 -17.26
C PRO A 68 -2.96 -10.93 -17.98
N PRO A 69 -2.72 -10.81 -19.29
CA PRO A 69 -1.80 -11.69 -20.00
C PRO A 69 -0.46 -11.76 -19.27
N ALA A 70 0.12 -12.97 -19.17
CA ALA A 70 1.29 -13.27 -18.33
C ALA A 70 2.50 -12.34 -18.54
N HIS A 71 2.61 -11.68 -19.69
CA HIS A 71 3.70 -10.75 -20.02
C HIS A 71 3.58 -9.36 -19.37
N TYR A 72 2.41 -8.98 -18.82
CA TYR A 72 2.25 -7.69 -18.13
C TYR A 72 2.64 -7.72 -16.65
N VAL A 73 2.79 -8.91 -16.07
CA VAL A 73 3.12 -9.14 -14.65
C VAL A 73 4.36 -8.34 -14.16
N PRO A 74 5.43 -8.12 -14.95
CA PRO A 74 6.59 -7.35 -14.50
C PRO A 74 6.36 -5.84 -14.32
N TRP A 75 5.35 -5.25 -14.97
CA TRP A 75 5.01 -3.82 -14.85
C TRP A 75 4.06 -3.54 -13.68
N PHE A 76 3.41 -4.58 -13.16
CA PHE A 76 2.50 -4.52 -12.02
C PHE A 76 3.24 -4.87 -10.72
N HIS A 77 4.43 -4.32 -10.47
CA HIS A 77 5.14 -4.53 -9.21
C HIS A 77 4.39 -3.83 -8.07
N PRO A 78 3.69 -4.55 -7.16
CA PRO A 78 3.11 -3.94 -5.96
C PRO A 78 4.18 -3.74 -4.88
N ILE A 79 5.40 -4.24 -5.11
CA ILE A 79 6.47 -4.34 -4.12
C ILE A 79 7.38 -3.10 -4.13
N HIS A 80 7.33 -2.25 -5.18
CA HIS A 80 8.29 -1.17 -5.42
C HIS A 80 7.84 0.26 -5.06
N PRO A 81 7.06 0.47 -3.98
CA PRO A 81 7.35 1.62 -3.14
C PRO A 81 7.42 1.30 -1.65
N CYS A 82 7.10 0.06 -1.27
CA CYS A 82 7.34 -0.45 0.08
C CYS A 82 8.83 -0.63 0.26
N SER A 83 9.49 0.50 0.50
CA SER A 83 10.90 0.58 0.83
C SER A 83 11.05 -0.14 2.16
N PHE A 84 11.24 -1.47 2.12
CA PHE A 84 11.73 -2.22 3.26
C PHE A 84 13.01 -1.52 3.66
N PHE A 85 13.00 -0.89 4.82
CA PHE A 85 14.15 -0.26 5.42
C PHE A 85 14.73 0.94 4.67
N LYS A 86 14.31 2.13 5.06
CA LYS A 86 15.29 3.16 5.43
C LYS A 86 14.86 3.78 6.75
N PHE A 87 15.68 3.50 7.77
CA PHE A 87 15.62 4.04 9.13
C PHE A 87 14.58 3.41 10.05
N TRP A 88 15.10 2.63 10.99
CA TRP A 88 14.62 2.64 12.37
C TRP A 88 14.62 4.09 12.90
N ILE A 89 13.54 4.81 12.64
CA ILE A 89 13.16 6.08 13.30
C ILE A 89 11.87 5.84 14.10
#